data_AF-A0A529NUE0-F1
#
_entry.id   AF-A0A529NUE0-F1
#
_cell.length_a   1.000
_cell.length_b   1.000
_cell.length_c   1.000
_cell.angle_alpha   90.00
_cell.angle_beta   90.00
_cell.angle_gamma   90.00
#
_symmetry.space_group_name_H-M   'P 1'
#
loop_
_entity.id
_entity.type
_entity.pdbx_description
1 polymer ?
#
loop_
_entity_poly.entity_id
_entity_poly.type
_entity_poly.pdbx_seq_one_letter_code
_entity_poly.pdbx_strand_id
1 'polypeptide(L)'
;PRSARASGVEVIGDIELFCRERILRAPTAPFIAITGTNGKSTTTALTAHILKSAARDTQMGGNIGRAIMTLDPPEERRHYVVECSSYQIDLAPSINPTAGILLNLTPDHLDRHGTMAHYASIKELLVAGSETAIVGVDDSWCAQIADRLERAGRRLEMRMTGLPLTDGYFADGSNLMEAVHGRYSRVAFLEGIGSLRGQHNAQNALAAVAACLKVGLDLGEIQA
;
A
#
# COMPACT_ATOMS: atom_id res chain seq x y z
N PRO A 1 3.31 -23.19 -14.28
CA PRO A 1 2.07 -22.67 -13.62
C PRO A 1 0.75 -23.11 -14.30
N ARG A 2 0.61 -23.01 -15.62
CA ARG A 2 -0.65 -23.36 -16.33
C ARG A 2 -1.06 -24.83 -16.16
N SER A 3 -0.11 -25.77 -16.14
CA SER A 3 -0.38 -27.20 -15.92
C SER A 3 -0.82 -27.53 -14.49
N ALA A 4 -0.27 -26.87 -13.47
CA ALA A 4 -0.67 -27.09 -12.08
C ALA A 4 -2.09 -26.58 -11.79
N ARG A 5 -2.46 -25.41 -12.32
CA ARG A 5 -3.84 -24.87 -12.21
C ARG A 5 -4.87 -25.77 -12.90
N ALA A 6 -4.49 -26.43 -14.00
CA ALA A 6 -5.36 -27.38 -14.72
C ALA A 6 -5.64 -28.68 -13.93
N SER A 7 -4.81 -29.00 -12.94
CA SER A 7 -4.95 -30.19 -12.08
C SER A 7 -5.61 -29.89 -10.73
N GLY A 8 -6.13 -28.68 -10.51
CA GLY A 8 -6.76 -28.29 -9.23
C GLY A 8 -5.79 -28.18 -8.06
N VAL A 9 -4.48 -28.17 -8.32
CA VAL A 9 -3.46 -28.01 -7.28
C VAL A 9 -3.30 -26.53 -6.96
N GLU A 10 -3.36 -26.19 -5.68
CA GLU A 10 -3.15 -24.82 -5.22
C GLU A 10 -1.74 -24.35 -5.58
N VAL A 11 -1.64 -23.18 -6.22
CA VAL A 11 -0.36 -22.56 -6.56
C VAL A 11 -0.27 -21.24 -5.81
N ILE A 12 0.60 -21.20 -4.80
CA ILE A 12 0.79 -20.05 -3.93
C ILE A 12 2.23 -19.55 -3.96
N GLY A 13 2.39 -18.27 -3.63
CA GLY A 13 3.68 -17.58 -3.58
C GLY A 13 4.22 -17.44 -2.17
N ASP A 14 5.38 -16.79 -2.07
CA ASP A 14 6.03 -16.43 -0.81
C ASP A 14 5.19 -15.46 0.04
N ILE A 15 4.53 -14.48 -0.59
CA ILE A 15 3.60 -13.57 0.11
C ILE A 15 2.45 -14.34 0.78
N GLU A 16 1.89 -15.35 0.12
CA GLU A 16 0.81 -16.16 0.69
C GLU A 16 1.27 -16.93 1.91
N LEU A 17 2.45 -17.56 1.84
CA LEU A 17 3.02 -18.30 2.96
C LEU A 17 3.22 -17.37 4.17
N PHE A 18 3.76 -16.17 3.95
CA PHE A 18 3.87 -15.15 4.99
C PHE A 18 2.51 -14.75 5.56
N CYS A 19 1.50 -14.49 4.70
CA CYS A 19 0.17 -14.11 5.16
C CYS A 19 -0.48 -15.19 6.02
N ARG A 20 -0.41 -16.47 5.61
CA ARG A 20 -0.92 -17.59 6.40
C ARG A 20 -0.23 -17.69 7.76
N GLU A 21 1.10 -17.60 7.78
CA GLU A 21 1.87 -17.66 9.02
C GLU A 21 1.52 -16.49 9.96
N ARG A 22 1.41 -15.26 9.42
CA ARG A 22 1.01 -14.07 10.17
C ARG A 22 -0.38 -14.23 10.77
N ILE A 23 -1.36 -14.64 9.97
CA ILE A 23 -2.74 -14.86 10.42
C ILE A 23 -2.81 -15.89 11.55
N LEU A 24 -2.02 -16.98 11.46
CA LEU A 24 -2.03 -18.05 12.44
C LEU A 24 -1.31 -17.68 13.74
N ARG A 25 -0.21 -16.93 13.68
CA ARG A 25 0.67 -16.69 14.84
C ARG A 25 0.52 -15.32 15.49
N ALA A 26 0.25 -14.29 14.69
CA ALA A 26 0.19 -12.91 15.12
C ALA A 26 -0.83 -12.13 14.27
N PRO A 27 -2.13 -12.46 14.36
CA PRO A 27 -3.17 -11.88 13.49
C PRO A 27 -3.26 -10.35 13.59
N THR A 28 -2.82 -9.75 14.70
CA THR A 28 -2.83 -8.29 14.90
C THR A 28 -1.52 -7.62 14.52
N ALA A 29 -0.49 -8.37 14.11
CA ALA A 29 0.77 -7.82 13.60
C ALA A 29 0.51 -6.86 12.42
N PRO A 30 0.87 -5.57 12.54
CA PRO A 30 0.59 -4.59 11.50
C PRO A 30 1.26 -4.94 10.18
N PHE A 31 0.47 -5.00 9.11
CA PHE A 31 0.95 -5.35 7.78
C PHE A 31 0.56 -4.27 6.77
N ILE A 32 1.56 -3.59 6.23
CA ILE A 32 1.43 -2.58 5.18
C ILE A 32 1.93 -3.20 3.87
N ALA A 33 1.04 -3.34 2.89
CA ALA A 33 1.38 -3.88 1.58
C ALA A 33 1.24 -2.78 0.52
N ILE A 34 2.24 -2.65 -0.37
CA ILE A 34 2.35 -1.51 -1.28
C ILE A 34 2.50 -2.02 -2.71
N THR A 35 1.63 -1.56 -3.61
CA THR A 35 1.72 -1.83 -5.04
C THR A 35 1.40 -0.61 -5.90
N GLY A 36 1.61 -0.77 -7.20
CA GLY A 36 1.48 0.26 -8.24
C GLY A 36 2.44 -0.01 -9.38
N THR A 37 2.36 0.78 -10.45
CA THR A 37 3.39 0.73 -11.51
C THR A 37 4.65 1.44 -11.04
N ASN A 38 4.51 2.67 -10.53
CA ASN A 38 5.62 3.52 -10.08
C ASN A 38 5.50 3.93 -8.60
N GLY A 39 6.62 4.32 -7.98
CA GLY A 39 6.64 4.88 -6.62
C GLY A 39 6.62 3.85 -5.47
N LYS A 40 6.47 2.56 -5.80
CA LYS A 40 6.43 1.46 -4.81
C LYS A 40 7.62 1.45 -3.87
N SER A 41 8.83 1.50 -4.42
CA SER A 41 10.06 1.36 -3.64
C SER A 41 10.32 2.57 -2.76
N THR A 42 10.07 3.77 -3.29
CA THR A 42 10.13 5.02 -2.52
C THR A 42 9.13 5.01 -1.37
N THR A 43 7.88 4.62 -1.63
CA THR A 43 6.82 4.56 -0.60
C THR A 43 7.17 3.52 0.46
N THR A 44 7.59 2.32 0.06
CA THR A 44 8.02 1.24 0.97
C THR A 44 9.17 1.69 1.87
N ALA A 45 10.21 2.28 1.29
CA ALA A 45 11.36 2.76 2.04
C ALA A 45 10.99 3.90 3.00
N LEU A 46 10.14 4.84 2.57
CA LEU A 46 9.70 5.96 3.39
C LEU A 46 8.81 5.50 4.55
N THR A 47 7.82 4.63 4.30
CA THR A 47 6.97 4.06 5.35
C THR A 47 7.81 3.32 6.39
N ALA A 48 8.75 2.48 5.94
CA ALA A 48 9.64 1.77 6.84
C ALA A 48 10.57 2.73 7.62
N HIS A 49 11.02 3.82 6.99
CA HIS A 49 11.82 4.84 7.66
C HIS A 49 11.03 5.54 8.76
N ILE A 50 9.82 6.01 8.48
CA ILE A 50 8.95 6.68 9.46
C ILE A 50 8.70 5.77 10.68
N LEU A 51 8.33 4.51 10.45
CA LEU A 51 8.08 3.56 11.54
C LEU A 51 9.33 3.30 12.39
N LYS A 52 10.51 3.18 11.77
CA LYS A 52 11.77 2.99 12.49
C LYS A 52 12.18 4.23 13.27
N SER A 53 11.99 5.42 12.70
CA SER A 53 12.26 6.71 13.38
C SER A 53 11.37 6.87 14.61
N ALA A 54 10.12 6.40 14.54
CA ALA A 54 9.20 6.29 15.67
C ALA A 54 9.45 5.06 16.57
N ALA A 55 10.65 4.45 16.51
CA ALA A 55 11.08 3.32 17.33
C ALA A 55 10.17 2.08 17.27
N ARG A 56 9.42 1.87 16.17
CA ARG A 56 8.62 0.66 15.97
C ARG A 56 9.49 -0.49 15.44
N ASP A 57 9.30 -1.70 15.99
CA ASP A 57 9.90 -2.91 15.41
C ASP A 57 9.37 -3.09 13.99
N THR A 58 10.24 -2.92 12.99
CA THR A 58 9.84 -2.75 11.60
C THR A 58 10.70 -3.59 10.67
N GLN A 59 10.04 -4.51 9.97
CA GLN A 59 10.60 -5.34 8.91
C GLN A 59 10.17 -4.79 7.55
N MET A 60 11.14 -4.61 6.65
CA MET A 60 10.89 -4.15 5.28
C MET A 60 11.37 -5.22 4.29
N GLY A 61 10.52 -5.59 3.34
CA GLY A 61 10.86 -6.61 2.34
C GLY A 61 9.87 -6.76 1.19
N GLY A 62 9.87 -7.94 0.58
CA GLY A 62 9.00 -8.28 -0.54
C GLY A 62 9.74 -8.22 -1.88
N ASN A 63 9.20 -7.48 -2.85
CA ASN A 63 9.79 -7.30 -4.17
C ASN A 63 11.12 -6.52 -4.15
N ILE A 64 11.39 -5.78 -3.07
CA ILE A 64 12.65 -5.07 -2.82
C ILE A 64 13.21 -5.40 -1.44
N GLY A 65 14.52 -5.20 -1.27
CA GLY A 65 15.20 -5.42 0.01
C GLY A 65 15.32 -6.91 0.35
N ARG A 66 14.90 -7.29 1.55
CA ARG A 66 14.88 -8.69 2.00
C ARG A 66 13.70 -9.42 1.37
N ALA A 67 13.95 -10.64 0.87
CA ALA A 67 12.86 -11.54 0.50
C ALA A 67 11.95 -11.77 1.70
N ILE A 68 10.63 -11.82 1.49
CA ILE A 68 9.66 -11.83 2.61
C ILE A 68 9.88 -12.98 3.59
N MET A 69 10.29 -14.16 3.07
CA MET A 69 10.56 -15.36 3.86
C MET A 69 11.82 -15.26 4.72
N THR A 70 12.63 -14.21 4.52
CA THR A 70 13.83 -13.95 5.32
C THR A 70 13.59 -12.93 6.42
N LEU A 71 12.42 -12.28 6.47
CA LEU A 71 12.06 -11.34 7.53
C LEU A 71 11.92 -12.06 8.87
N ASP A 72 12.02 -11.29 9.95
CA ASP A 72 11.88 -11.86 11.29
C ASP A 72 10.44 -12.36 11.49
N PRO A 73 10.22 -13.47 12.23
CA PRO A 73 8.93 -14.15 12.30
C PRO A 73 7.77 -13.26 12.78
N PRO A 74 6.51 -13.52 12.36
CA PRO A 74 5.34 -12.75 12.81
C PRO A 74 5.24 -12.60 14.33
N GLU A 75 5.14 -11.35 14.80
CA GLU A 75 4.93 -10.97 16.20
C GLU A 75 3.94 -9.80 16.28
N GLU A 76 3.08 -9.76 17.30
CA GLU A 76 1.91 -8.87 17.35
C GLU A 76 2.23 -7.37 17.27
N ARG A 77 3.43 -6.96 17.68
CA ARG A 77 3.86 -5.54 17.65
C ARG A 77 4.84 -5.22 16.53
N ARG A 78 5.22 -6.21 15.71
CA ARG A 78 6.15 -6.05 14.61
C ARG A 78 5.42 -5.60 13.36
N HIS A 79 5.89 -4.50 12.79
CA HIS A 79 5.34 -3.90 11.59
C HIS A 79 6.03 -4.50 10.37
N TYR A 80 5.25 -4.90 9.39
CA TYR A 80 5.74 -5.42 8.11
C TYR A 80 5.39 -4.46 7.01
N VAL A 81 6.40 -3.88 6.35
CA VAL A 81 6.24 -3.01 5.19
C VAL A 81 6.73 -3.76 3.96
N VAL A 82 5.80 -4.18 3.11
CA VAL A 82 6.09 -5.09 2.02
C VAL A 82 5.73 -4.47 0.68
N GLU A 83 6.71 -4.40 -0.21
CA GLU A 83 6.46 -4.11 -1.62
C GLU A 83 5.95 -5.35 -2.33
N CYS A 84 4.81 -5.25 -3.01
CA CYS A 84 4.20 -6.35 -3.76
C CYS A 84 4.14 -6.06 -5.26
N SER A 85 4.76 -6.92 -6.06
CA SER A 85 4.56 -6.96 -7.51
C SER A 85 3.20 -7.56 -7.88
N SER A 86 2.72 -7.36 -9.12
CA SER A 86 1.49 -8.01 -9.60
C SER A 86 1.60 -9.54 -9.55
N TYR A 87 2.76 -10.11 -9.87
CA TYR A 87 2.98 -11.56 -9.82
C TYR A 87 2.84 -12.14 -8.42
N GLN A 88 3.37 -11.44 -7.43
CA GLN A 88 3.26 -11.85 -6.03
C GLN A 88 1.81 -11.78 -5.53
N ILE A 89 1.06 -10.76 -5.95
CA ILE A 89 -0.35 -10.61 -5.58
C ILE A 89 -1.22 -11.71 -6.22
N ASP A 90 -0.98 -12.06 -7.50
CA ASP A 90 -1.71 -13.15 -8.19
C ASP A 90 -1.52 -14.53 -7.53
N LEU A 91 -0.48 -14.67 -6.69
CA LEU A 91 -0.16 -15.89 -5.97
C LEU A 91 -0.43 -15.78 -4.46
N ALA A 92 -1.15 -14.75 -4.02
CA ALA A 92 -1.47 -14.48 -2.61
C ALA A 92 -2.99 -14.29 -2.37
N PRO A 93 -3.79 -15.36 -2.51
CA PRO A 93 -5.24 -15.29 -2.38
C PRO A 93 -5.73 -14.85 -0.98
N SER A 94 -4.91 -15.01 0.07
CA SER A 94 -5.25 -14.64 1.45
C SER A 94 -4.60 -13.34 1.91
N ILE A 95 -4.10 -12.51 0.98
CA ILE A 95 -3.46 -11.23 1.32
C ILE A 95 -4.43 -10.31 2.07
N ASN A 96 -4.05 -9.91 3.29
CA ASN A 96 -4.93 -9.17 4.20
C ASN A 96 -4.20 -8.08 5.01
N PRO A 97 -3.66 -7.05 4.35
CA PRO A 97 -2.88 -6.03 5.04
C PRO A 97 -3.78 -5.13 5.89
N THR A 98 -3.26 -4.67 7.02
CA THR A 98 -3.86 -3.58 7.82
C THR A 98 -4.02 -2.33 6.95
N ALA A 99 -3.01 -1.99 6.15
CA ALA A 99 -3.07 -0.92 5.16
C ALA A 99 -2.59 -1.43 3.79
N GLY A 100 -3.48 -1.44 2.81
CA GLY A 100 -3.17 -1.78 1.43
C GLY A 100 -3.05 -0.51 0.58
N ILE A 101 -1.94 -0.34 -0.12
CA ILE A 101 -1.67 0.85 -0.95
C ILE A 101 -1.63 0.47 -2.43
N LEU A 102 -2.44 1.14 -3.24
CA LEU A 102 -2.35 1.15 -4.70
C LEU A 102 -2.03 2.58 -5.17
N LEU A 103 -0.78 2.81 -5.60
CA LEU A 103 -0.30 4.16 -5.92
C LEU A 103 -0.81 4.69 -7.26
N ASN A 104 -0.64 3.89 -8.32
CA ASN A 104 -0.97 4.26 -9.70
C ASN A 104 -0.95 3.02 -10.60
N LEU A 105 -1.59 3.16 -11.76
CA LEU A 105 -1.65 2.14 -12.81
C LEU A 105 -1.37 2.77 -14.18
N THR A 106 -0.22 2.40 -14.76
CA THR A 106 0.12 2.66 -16.17
C THR A 106 0.49 1.35 -16.86
N PRO A 107 0.37 1.26 -18.22
CA PRO A 107 0.75 0.06 -18.97
C PRO A 107 2.17 -0.39 -18.62
N ASP A 108 2.27 -1.62 -18.12
CA ASP A 108 3.52 -2.26 -17.73
C ASP A 108 3.31 -3.78 -17.77
N HIS A 109 4.32 -4.55 -18.21
CA HIS A 109 4.27 -6.01 -18.32
C HIS A 109 3.03 -6.60 -19.04
N LEU A 110 2.46 -5.89 -20.03
CA LEU A 110 1.26 -6.34 -20.75
C LEU A 110 1.49 -7.60 -21.59
N ASP A 111 2.73 -7.87 -21.99
CA ASP A 111 3.16 -9.11 -22.63
C ASP A 111 2.83 -10.36 -21.78
N ARG A 112 2.79 -10.20 -20.45
CA ARG A 112 2.53 -11.27 -19.48
C ARG A 112 1.12 -11.26 -18.91
N HIS A 113 0.57 -10.07 -18.67
CA HIS A 113 -0.79 -9.92 -18.13
C HIS A 113 -1.87 -9.98 -19.21
N GLY A 114 -1.52 -9.79 -20.49
CA GLY A 114 -2.41 -9.83 -21.63
C GLY A 114 -3.22 -8.54 -21.82
N THR A 115 -3.91 -8.07 -20.77
CA THR A 115 -4.69 -6.83 -20.84
C THR A 115 -4.44 -5.95 -19.62
N MET A 116 -4.62 -4.64 -19.81
CA MET A 116 -4.55 -3.67 -18.70
C MET A 116 -5.63 -3.94 -17.66
N ALA A 117 -6.82 -4.39 -18.08
CA ALA A 117 -7.91 -4.76 -17.17
C ALA A 117 -7.50 -5.91 -16.24
N HIS A 118 -6.83 -6.94 -16.77
CA HIS A 118 -6.33 -8.06 -15.97
C HIS A 118 -5.19 -7.62 -15.03
N TYR A 119 -4.28 -6.77 -15.50
CA TYR A 119 -3.23 -6.20 -14.65
C TYR A 119 -3.81 -5.39 -13.48
N ALA A 120 -4.81 -4.55 -13.76
CA ALA A 120 -5.51 -3.76 -12.75
C ALA A 120 -6.27 -4.65 -11.76
N SER A 121 -6.98 -5.69 -12.23
CA SER A 121 -7.74 -6.59 -11.37
C SER A 121 -6.83 -7.38 -10.42
N ILE A 122 -5.62 -7.75 -10.85
CA ILE A 122 -4.65 -8.40 -9.97
C ILE A 122 -4.23 -7.44 -8.85
N LYS A 123 -3.84 -6.20 -9.17
CA LYS A 123 -3.43 -5.24 -8.13
C LYS A 123 -4.56 -4.82 -7.20
N GLU A 124 -5.79 -4.79 -7.70
CA GLU A 124 -6.99 -4.55 -6.89
C GLU A 124 -7.14 -5.56 -5.76
N LEU A 125 -6.70 -6.82 -5.93
CA LEU A 125 -6.78 -7.84 -4.87
C LEU A 125 -6.08 -7.40 -3.57
N LEU A 126 -4.98 -6.67 -3.65
CA LEU A 126 -4.22 -6.21 -2.48
C LEU A 126 -5.03 -5.20 -1.65
N VAL A 127 -5.64 -4.21 -2.30
CA VAL A 127 -6.45 -3.18 -1.63
C VAL A 127 -7.85 -3.67 -1.30
N ALA A 128 -8.37 -4.62 -2.07
CA ALA A 128 -9.60 -5.35 -1.75
C ALA A 128 -9.39 -6.35 -0.61
N GLY A 129 -8.17 -6.78 -0.31
CA GLY A 129 -7.86 -7.63 0.83
C GLY A 129 -7.66 -6.85 2.14
N SER A 130 -7.49 -5.53 2.07
CA SER A 130 -7.00 -4.75 3.20
C SER A 130 -8.07 -4.30 4.20
N GLU A 131 -7.70 -4.12 5.46
CA GLU A 131 -8.58 -3.47 6.44
C GLU A 131 -8.83 -2.01 6.08
N THR A 132 -7.81 -1.34 5.53
CA THR A 132 -7.92 0.01 4.97
C THR A 132 -7.25 0.09 3.61
N ALA A 133 -8.00 0.60 2.63
CA ALA A 133 -7.52 0.80 1.27
C ALA A 133 -7.09 2.26 1.07
N ILE A 134 -5.85 2.44 0.63
CA ILE A 134 -5.25 3.73 0.27
C ILE A 134 -4.99 3.70 -1.24
N VAL A 135 -5.72 4.50 -2.00
CA VAL A 135 -5.71 4.43 -3.47
C VAL A 135 -5.44 5.81 -4.06
N GLY A 136 -4.40 5.92 -4.88
CA GLY A 136 -4.16 7.09 -5.72
C GLY A 136 -5.19 7.15 -6.84
N VAL A 137 -5.87 8.28 -7.04
CA VAL A 137 -7.00 8.40 -7.98
C VAL A 137 -6.73 9.35 -9.15
N ASP A 138 -5.45 9.67 -9.42
CA ASP A 138 -5.07 10.51 -10.55
C ASP A 138 -5.11 9.77 -11.90
N ASP A 139 -5.16 8.44 -11.89
CA ASP A 139 -5.40 7.63 -13.08
C ASP A 139 -6.78 6.96 -13.05
N SER A 140 -7.32 6.71 -14.25
CA SER A 140 -8.68 6.21 -14.40
C SER A 140 -8.88 4.77 -13.93
N TRP A 141 -7.83 3.94 -13.89
CA TRP A 141 -7.95 2.56 -13.41
C TRP A 141 -8.08 2.55 -11.89
N CYS A 142 -7.21 3.27 -11.21
CA CYS A 142 -7.24 3.37 -9.76
C CYS A 142 -8.48 4.12 -9.27
N ALA A 143 -8.92 5.18 -9.97
CA ALA A 143 -10.20 5.84 -9.68
C ALA A 143 -11.39 4.86 -9.76
N GLN A 144 -11.46 4.04 -10.81
CA GLN A 144 -12.51 3.02 -10.94
C GLN A 144 -12.41 1.91 -9.88
N ILE A 145 -11.20 1.54 -9.45
CA ILE A 145 -10.99 0.60 -8.34
C ILE A 145 -11.53 1.22 -7.04
N ALA A 146 -11.17 2.47 -6.75
CA ALA A 146 -11.66 3.18 -5.57
C ALA A 146 -13.20 3.23 -5.54
N ASP A 147 -13.84 3.58 -6.66
CA ASP A 147 -15.30 3.61 -6.79
C ASP A 147 -15.95 2.22 -6.59
N ARG A 148 -15.27 1.13 -6.97
CA ARG A 148 -15.77 -0.23 -6.71
C ARG A 148 -15.66 -0.61 -5.24
N LEU A 149 -14.54 -0.31 -4.61
CA LEU A 149 -14.31 -0.60 -3.20
C LEU A 149 -15.28 0.17 -2.29
N GLU A 150 -15.53 1.44 -2.59
CA GLU A 150 -16.50 2.28 -1.88
C GLU A 150 -17.92 1.72 -2.00
N ARG A 151 -18.36 1.36 -3.21
CA ARG A 151 -19.67 0.72 -3.43
C ARG A 151 -19.80 -0.64 -2.73
N ALA A 152 -18.70 -1.35 -2.52
CA ALA A 152 -18.66 -2.59 -1.76
C ALA A 152 -18.70 -2.37 -0.22
N GLY A 153 -18.83 -1.13 0.25
CA GLY A 153 -18.89 -0.80 1.67
C GLY A 153 -17.56 -0.98 2.40
N ARG A 154 -16.44 -1.02 1.66
CA ARG A 154 -15.11 -1.10 2.26
C ARG A 154 -14.72 0.27 2.80
N ARG A 155 -13.97 0.26 3.91
CA ARG A 155 -13.33 1.46 4.45
C ARG A 155 -12.23 1.91 3.47
N LEU A 156 -12.67 2.57 2.41
CA LEU A 156 -11.83 3.37 1.53
C LEU A 156 -11.58 4.67 2.29
N GLU A 157 -10.62 4.64 3.22
CA GLU A 157 -10.37 5.83 4.05
C GLU A 157 -9.68 6.92 3.22
N MET A 158 -8.99 6.59 2.12
CA MET A 158 -8.04 7.54 1.52
C MET A 158 -7.99 7.45 -0.02
N ARG A 159 -8.79 8.30 -0.69
CA ARG A 159 -8.49 8.74 -2.05
C ARG A 159 -7.32 9.71 -1.99
N MET A 160 -6.30 9.50 -2.80
CA MET A 160 -5.16 10.41 -2.93
C MET A 160 -5.10 11.04 -4.31
N THR A 161 -5.08 12.37 -4.38
CA THR A 161 -4.89 13.08 -5.65
C THR A 161 -4.03 14.32 -5.44
N GLY A 162 -3.52 14.87 -6.54
CA GLY A 162 -2.92 16.21 -6.57
C GLY A 162 -3.91 17.37 -6.47
N LEU A 163 -5.21 17.10 -6.30
CA LEU A 163 -6.28 18.12 -6.26
C LEU A 163 -7.08 18.07 -4.95
N PRO A 164 -7.66 19.19 -4.50
CA PRO A 164 -8.57 19.18 -3.35
C PRO A 164 -9.80 18.29 -3.57
N LEU A 165 -10.27 17.69 -2.49
CA LEU A 165 -11.36 16.71 -2.46
C LEU A 165 -12.21 16.89 -1.21
N THR A 166 -13.40 16.29 -1.17
CA THR A 166 -14.33 16.43 -0.04
C THR A 166 -13.90 15.59 1.15
N ASP A 167 -13.49 14.35 0.89
CA ASP A 167 -13.08 13.36 1.91
C ASP A 167 -11.90 12.52 1.41
N GLY A 168 -10.81 12.49 2.17
CA GLY A 168 -9.57 11.77 1.83
C GLY A 168 -8.30 12.60 2.04
N TYR A 169 -7.28 12.39 1.22
CA TYR A 169 -5.97 13.00 1.39
C TYR A 169 -5.46 13.61 0.09
N PHE A 170 -4.81 14.78 0.14
CA PHE A 170 -4.23 15.39 -1.05
C PHE A 170 -2.92 16.10 -0.75
N ALA A 171 -2.11 16.28 -1.79
CA ALA A 171 -0.89 17.08 -1.72
C ALA A 171 -1.16 18.48 -2.26
N ASP A 172 -0.88 19.51 -1.44
CA ASP A 172 -0.91 20.92 -1.82
C ASP A 172 0.50 21.52 -1.72
N GLY A 173 1.21 21.47 -2.85
CA GLY A 173 2.64 21.80 -2.92
C GLY A 173 3.46 20.86 -2.03
N SER A 174 4.11 21.41 -1.00
CA SER A 174 4.84 20.63 0.02
C SER A 174 3.97 20.24 1.23
N ASN A 175 2.72 20.71 1.31
CA ASN A 175 1.80 20.32 2.39
C ASN A 175 1.07 19.02 2.03
N LEU A 176 1.01 18.12 2.99
CA LEU A 176 0.20 16.92 2.93
C LEU A 176 -1.05 17.18 3.76
N MET A 177 -2.21 17.08 3.12
CA MET A 177 -3.49 17.53 3.66
C MET A 177 -4.45 16.34 3.80
N GLU A 178 -5.27 16.39 4.85
CA GLU A 178 -6.45 15.56 5.02
C GLU A 178 -7.68 16.44 4.82
N ALA A 179 -8.67 15.92 4.09
CA ALA A 179 -9.98 16.51 3.90
C ALA A 179 -11.03 15.65 4.59
N VAL A 180 -11.85 16.26 5.44
CA VAL A 180 -13.00 15.62 6.10
C VAL A 180 -14.19 16.55 5.99
N HIS A 181 -15.23 16.12 5.27
CA HIS A 181 -16.42 16.92 4.96
C HIS A 181 -16.09 18.33 4.44
N GLY A 182 -15.09 18.42 3.56
CA GLY A 182 -14.60 19.67 2.98
C GLY A 182 -13.78 20.57 3.90
N ARG A 183 -13.46 20.12 5.12
CA ARG A 183 -12.51 20.82 6.02
C ARG A 183 -11.13 20.24 5.84
N TYR A 184 -10.13 21.12 5.75
CA TYR A 184 -8.75 20.72 5.51
C TYR A 184 -7.90 20.86 6.77
N SER A 185 -7.15 19.81 7.08
CA SER A 185 -6.13 19.76 8.13
C SER A 185 -4.81 19.34 7.50
N ARG A 186 -3.69 19.94 7.93
CA ARG A 186 -2.38 19.50 7.49
C ARG A 186 -1.92 18.32 8.34
N VAL A 187 -1.56 17.22 7.70
CA VAL A 187 -1.05 16.01 8.37
C VAL A 187 0.49 15.96 8.36
N ALA A 188 1.12 16.47 7.31
CA ALA A 188 2.58 16.54 7.24
C ALA A 188 3.04 17.64 6.29
N PHE A 189 4.34 17.89 6.28
CA PHE A 189 4.95 18.90 5.42
C PHE A 189 6.33 18.44 4.95
N LEU A 190 6.61 18.68 3.67
CA LEU A 190 7.80 18.17 2.98
C LEU A 190 8.86 19.23 2.70
N GLU A 191 8.65 20.49 3.14
CA GLU A 191 9.66 21.53 2.95
C GLU A 191 10.95 21.18 3.70
N GLY A 192 12.08 21.51 3.10
CA GLY A 192 13.40 21.13 3.61
C GLY A 192 13.82 19.70 3.27
N ILE A 193 12.90 18.81 2.85
CA ILE A 193 13.24 17.43 2.46
C ILE A 193 13.54 17.37 0.95
N GLY A 194 14.80 17.64 0.60
CA GLY A 194 15.24 17.73 -0.80
C GLY A 194 14.96 16.47 -1.63
N SER A 195 14.98 15.29 -1.00
CA SER A 195 14.71 13.99 -1.65
C SER A 195 13.24 13.77 -2.00
N LEU A 196 12.29 14.53 -1.42
CA LEU A 196 10.85 14.38 -1.63
C LEU A 196 10.25 15.50 -2.47
N ARG A 197 11.07 16.20 -3.27
CA ARG A 197 10.58 17.23 -4.19
C ARG A 197 9.79 16.62 -5.35
N GLY A 198 8.72 17.31 -5.75
CA GLY A 198 7.88 16.96 -6.89
C GLY A 198 6.58 16.24 -6.52
N GLN A 199 5.57 16.38 -7.37
CA GLN A 199 4.20 15.91 -7.10
C GLN A 199 4.12 14.39 -6.83
N HIS A 200 4.83 13.58 -7.61
CA HIS A 200 4.86 12.13 -7.42
C HIS A 200 5.47 11.72 -6.07
N ASN A 201 6.47 12.45 -5.59
CA ASN A 201 7.07 12.20 -4.27
C ASN A 201 6.16 12.66 -3.14
N ALA A 202 5.43 13.75 -3.33
CA ALA A 202 4.41 14.18 -2.39
C ALA A 202 3.30 13.13 -2.25
N GLN A 203 2.89 12.48 -3.34
CA GLN A 203 1.93 11.37 -3.32
C GLN A 203 2.48 10.12 -2.62
N ASN A 204 3.72 9.73 -2.91
CA ASN A 204 4.38 8.63 -2.20
C ASN A 204 4.45 8.91 -0.69
N ALA A 205 4.78 10.14 -0.31
CA ALA A 205 4.83 10.57 1.09
C ALA A 205 3.45 10.58 1.73
N LEU A 206 2.44 11.07 1.03
CA LEU A 206 1.05 11.04 1.50
C LEU A 206 0.58 9.62 1.76
N ALA A 207 0.86 8.69 0.84
CA ALA A 207 0.54 7.27 1.00
C ALA A 207 1.26 6.65 2.21
N ALA A 208 2.53 7.01 2.43
CA ALA A 208 3.30 6.54 3.58
C ALA A 208 2.71 7.06 4.90
N VAL A 209 2.44 8.37 4.99
CA VAL A 209 1.84 9.02 6.17
C VAL A 209 0.46 8.41 6.48
N ALA A 210 -0.39 8.28 5.48
CA ALA A 210 -1.69 7.61 5.55
C ALA A 210 -1.61 6.21 6.17
N ALA A 211 -0.69 5.38 5.68
CA ALA A 211 -0.51 4.03 6.18
C ALA A 211 0.07 3.99 7.61
N CYS A 212 1.00 4.90 7.91
CA CYS A 212 1.58 5.08 9.24
C CYS A 212 0.53 5.46 10.30
N LEU A 213 -0.33 6.44 9.99
CA LEU A 213 -1.47 6.79 10.83
C LEU A 213 -2.37 5.58 11.09
N LYS A 214 -2.62 4.78 10.05
CA LYS A 214 -3.48 3.61 10.18
C LYS A 214 -2.95 2.54 11.12
N VAL A 215 -1.63 2.36 11.16
CA VAL A 215 -0.98 1.39 12.05
C VAL A 215 -0.66 1.97 13.44
N GLY A 216 -1.20 3.14 13.77
CA GLY A 216 -1.21 3.68 15.14
C GLY A 216 -0.08 4.64 15.46
N LEU A 217 0.57 5.24 14.45
CA LEU A 217 1.39 6.44 14.67
C LEU A 217 0.51 7.67 14.80
N ASP A 218 0.94 8.64 15.59
CA ASP A 218 0.38 9.99 15.58
C ASP A 218 1.18 10.96 14.67
N LEU A 219 0.62 12.15 14.43
CA LEU A 219 1.26 13.16 13.57
C LEU A 219 2.59 13.68 14.13
N GLY A 220 2.77 13.68 15.45
CA GLY A 220 4.02 14.08 16.09
C GLY A 220 5.12 13.07 15.83
N GLU A 221 4.81 11.77 15.93
CA GLU A 221 5.75 10.69 15.62
C GLU A 221 6.14 10.65 14.13
N ILE A 222 5.23 11.04 13.23
CA ILE A 222 5.50 11.08 11.79
C ILE A 222 6.41 12.26 11.38
N GLN A 223 6.33 13.38 12.10
CA GLN A 223 7.06 14.61 11.78
C GLN A 223 8.41 14.74 12.50
N ALA A 224 8.69 13.88 13.48
CA ALA A 224 9.94 13.88 14.25
C ALA A 224 11.14 13.37 13.43
#